data_AF-A0A1V5JKW9-F1
#
_entry.id   AF-A0A1V5JKW9-F1
#
_cell.length_a   1.000
_cell.length_b   1.000
_cell.length_c   1.000
_cell.angle_alpha   90.00
_cell.angle_beta   90.00
_cell.angle_gamma   90.00
#
_symmetry.space_group_name_H-M   'P 1'
#
loop_
_entity.id
_entity.type
_entity.pdbx_description
1 polymer ?
#
loop_
_entity_poly.entity_id
_entity_poly.type
_entity_poly.pdbx_seq_one_letter_code
_entity_poly.pdbx_strand_id
1 'polypeptide(L)' 'MDALVTNFHLPRSTLLMLVSAFAGYDRVMGAYRKAVEERYRFFSFGDAMFIA' A
#
# COMPACT_ATOMS: atom_id res chain seq x y z
N MET A 1 7.89 15.02 5.45
CA MET A 1 7.97 13.61 5.02
C MET A 1 7.57 13.61 3.57
N ASP A 2 8.54 13.50 2.68
CA ASP A 2 8.32 13.69 1.24
C ASP A 2 8.10 12.36 0.52
N ALA A 3 8.39 11.23 1.18
CA ALA A 3 8.18 9.90 0.64
C ALA A 3 7.98 8.85 1.76
N LEU A 4 7.41 7.69 1.41
CA LEU A 4 7.17 6.55 2.28
C LEU A 4 7.54 5.24 1.54
N VAL A 5 8.36 4.40 2.17
CA VAL A 5 8.57 2.99 1.79
C VAL A 5 7.84 2.12 2.81
N THR A 6 6.98 1.22 2.37
CA THR A 6 6.22 0.33 3.25
C THR A 6 5.78 -0.94 2.53
N ASN A 7 5.29 -1.95 3.26
CA ASN A 7 4.78 -3.18 2.64
C ASN A 7 3.33 -3.00 2.14
N PHE A 8 2.82 -3.99 1.42
CA PHE A 8 1.38 -4.14 1.20
C PHE A 8 0.69 -4.72 2.45
N HIS A 9 -0.22 -3.95 3.04
CA HIS A 9 -0.93 -4.24 4.28
C HIS A 9 -2.32 -4.82 4.03
N LEU A 10 -2.88 -5.57 4.97
CA LEU A 10 -4.21 -6.15 4.79
C LEU A 10 -5.33 -5.10 4.72
N PRO A 11 -6.44 -5.38 4.02
CA PRO A 11 -7.64 -4.55 4.08
C PRO A 11 -8.11 -4.34 5.52
N ARG A 12 -8.54 -3.12 5.84
CA ARG A 12 -9.02 -2.69 7.17
C ARG A 12 -7.95 -2.71 8.28
N SER A 13 -6.67 -2.61 7.93
CA SER A 13 -5.59 -2.38 8.90
C SER A 13 -5.38 -0.88 9.18
N THR A 14 -4.88 -0.54 10.38
CA THR A 14 -4.48 0.83 10.73
C THR A 14 -3.33 1.33 9.86
N LEU A 15 -2.45 0.43 9.39
CA LEU A 15 -1.38 0.77 8.46
C LEU A 15 -1.92 1.15 7.07
N LEU A 16 -2.94 0.46 6.57
CA LEU A 16 -3.63 0.88 5.35
C LEU A 16 -4.28 2.26 5.52
N MET A 17 -4.84 2.56 6.70
CA MET A 17 -5.37 3.90 7.00
C MET A 17 -4.25 4.96 6.97
N LEU A 18 -3.10 4.69 7.59
CA LEU A 18 -1.93 5.58 7.58
C LEU A 18 -1.45 5.88 6.15
N VAL A 19 -1.28 4.84 5.34
CA VAL A 19 -0.89 4.98 3.93
C VAL A 19 -1.93 5.77 3.14
N SER A 20 -3.22 5.54 3.40
CA SER A 20 -4.31 6.28 2.75
C SER A 20 -4.35 7.75 3.15
N ALA A 21 -4.05 8.06 4.41
CA ALA A 21 -3.92 9.44 4.89
C ALA A 21 -2.70 10.15 4.28
N PHE A 22 -1.64 9.41 3.97
CA PHE A 22 -0.42 9.95 3.34
C PHE A 22 -0.59 10.19 1.83
N ALA A 23 -1.21 9.26 1.10
CA ALA A 23 -1.18 9.23 -0.37
C ALA A 23 -2.56 9.36 -1.06
N GLY A 24 -3.64 9.47 -0.28
CA GLY A 24 -5.01 9.51 -0.77
C GLY A 24 -5.61 8.11 -0.97
N TYR A 25 -6.84 7.91 -0.49
CA TYR A 25 -7.51 6.61 -0.48
C TYR A 25 -7.67 5.99 -1.89
N ASP A 26 -8.20 6.74 -2.85
CA ASP A 26 -8.48 6.19 -4.20
C ASP A 26 -7.20 5.79 -4.93
N ARG A 27 -6.13 6.56 -4.76
CA ARG A 27 -4.81 6.28 -5.34
C ARG A 27 -4.22 5.01 -4.75
N VAL A 28 -4.26 4.88 -3.42
CA VAL A 28 -3.79 3.69 -2.71
C VAL A 28 -4.60 2.46 -3.11
N MET A 29 -5.93 2.54 -3.12
CA MET A 29 -6.77 1.41 -3.50
C MET A 29 -6.61 1.03 -4.98
N GLY A 30 -6.34 1.99 -5.87
CA GLY A 30 -5.95 1.73 -7.25
C GLY A 30 -4.65 0.92 -7.35
N ALA A 31 -3.61 1.33 -6.60
CA ALA A 31 -2.34 0.61 -6.54
C ALA A 31 -2.52 -0.81 -5.97
N TYR A 32 -3.37 -0.98 -4.96
CA TYR A 32 -3.68 -2.30 -4.40
C TYR A 32 -4.37 -3.23 -5.40
N ARG A 33 -5.34 -2.74 -6.17
CA ARG A 33 -5.98 -3.54 -7.24
C ARG A 33 -4.94 -4.00 -8.25
N LYS A 34 -4.07 -3.10 -8.69
CA LYS A 34 -2.99 -3.42 -9.63
C LYS A 34 -2.00 -4.45 -9.06
N ALA A 35 -1.62 -4.30 -7.78
CA ALA A 35 -0.75 -5.26 -7.10
C ALA A 35 -1.37 -6.67 -7.00
N VAL A 36 -2.69 -6.75 -6.80
CA VAL A 36 -3.41 -8.04 -6.82
C VAL A 36 -3.44 -8.65 -8.23
N GLU A 37 -3.75 -7.85 -9.26
CA GLU A 37 -3.73 -8.29 -10.66
C GLU A 37 -2.35 -8.83 -11.08
N GLU A 38 -1.28 -8.17 -10.63
CA GLU A 38 0.10 -8.55 -10.92
C GLU A 38 0.68 -9.58 -9.94
N ARG A 39 -0.14 -10.09 -9.01
CA ARG A 39 0.21 -11.15 -8.05
C ARG A 39 1.41 -10.81 -7.17
N TYR A 40 1.48 -9.56 -6.72
CA TYR A 40 2.43 -9.14 -5.68
C TYR A 40 2.19 -9.96 -4.40
N ARG A 41 3.27 -10.18 -3.65
CA ARG A 41 3.23 -10.82 -2.34
C ARG A 41 2.90 -9.76 -1.30
N PHE A 42 1.88 -10.01 -0.48
CA PHE A 42 1.45 -9.08 0.58
C PHE A 42 2.11 -9.47 1.92
N PHE A 43 1.93 -8.60 2.93
CA PHE A 43 2.34 -8.80 4.32
C PHE A 43 3.84 -8.58 4.61
N SER A 44 4.30 -9.04 5.79
CA SER A 44 5.60 -8.69 6.38
C SER A 44 6.81 -9.07 5.53
N PHE A 45 6.73 -10.18 4.78
CA PHE A 45 7.81 -10.68 3.92
C PHE A 45 7.46 -10.61 2.43
N GLY A 46 6.42 -9.84 2.11
CA GLY A 46 5.98 -9.60 0.75
C GLY A 46 6.82 -8.56 0.03
N ASP A 47 6.25 -8.04 -1.04
CA ASP A 47 6.82 -6.95 -1.81
C ASP A 47 6.51 -5.60 -1.14
N ALA A 48 7.23 -4.57 -1.57
CA ALA A 48 7.15 -3.23 -1.03
C ALA A 48 6.44 -2.27 -1.99
N MET A 49 5.96 -1.17 -1.42
CA MET A 49 5.40 -0.03 -2.10
C MET A 49 6.21 1.21 -1.74
N PHE A 50 6.52 2.01 -2.76
CA PHE A 50 7.16 3.31 -2.63
C PHE A 50 6.17 4.41 -3.04
N ILE A 51 6.05 5.43 -2.20
CA ILE A 51 5.19 6.59 -2.42
C ILE A 51 6.06 7.84 -2.28
N ALA A 52 6.00 8.74 -3.25
CA ALA A 52 6.65 10.06 -3.25
C ALA A 52 5.71 11.12 -3.83
#